data_AF-A0A554IHN5-F1
#
_entry.id   AF-A0A554IHN5-F1
#
_cell.length_a   1.000
_cell.length_b   1.000
_cell.length_c   1.000
_cell.angle_alpha   90.00
_cell.angle_beta   90.00
_cell.angle_gamma   90.00
#
_symmetry.space_group_name_H-M   'P 1'
#
loop_
_entity.id
_entity.type
_entity.pdbx_description
1 polymer ?
#
loop_
_entity_poly.entity_id
_entity_poly.type
_entity_poly.pdbx_seq_one_letter_code
_entity_poly.pdbx_strand_id
1 'polypeptide(L)'
;GGEGSEGDDFMRREQEDAARRLSEMKRNLRGMEQGLKQVARMAERLTKKGITVPSEYQSLIADLTNAASVLKNATEWNDEVEAAMAVLEEKGELLHDAGPRLGMLEQWPRMQKQAASQIARLEKTFARAKKGSAGQQAELVSRIEREVGAIKARFEETKQLAAAGDVEEAMETFQDFFDEVNELHRRIAMLDQLRNVAKTIKNAERDIARFEKDVKRLEKAKKNVGTLRSIIAEGKAKVAELKALGTQGGADPEDFFEILQELEEIRRRAFQEFDRASGAAERKALQGAVIQSLEARRLGSAGADWCGGYEEVIMQHS
;
A
#
# COMPACT_ATOMS: atom_id res chain seq x y z
N GLY A 1 60.05 35.40 62.60
CA GLY A 1 59.59 34.14 61.99
C GLY A 1 58.09 34.18 61.93
N GLY A 2 57.51 34.25 60.73
CA GLY A 2 56.07 34.41 60.57
C GLY A 2 55.57 34.60 59.13
N GLU A 3 56.33 34.20 58.11
CA GLU A 3 55.92 34.33 56.69
C GLU A 3 55.94 33.00 55.91
N GLY A 4 56.27 31.88 56.56
CA GLY A 4 56.28 30.55 55.93
C GLY A 4 54.99 29.72 56.12
N SER A 5 54.06 30.19 56.95
CA SER A 5 52.85 29.41 57.33
C SER A 5 51.64 29.67 56.42
N GLU A 6 51.54 30.85 55.80
CA GLU A 6 50.37 31.20 54.98
C GLU A 6 50.43 30.60 53.56
N GLY A 7 51.64 30.44 52.99
CA GLY A 7 51.83 29.79 51.69
C GLY A 7 51.58 28.28 51.71
N ASP A 8 52.01 27.59 52.76
CA ASP A 8 51.81 26.15 52.91
C ASP A 8 50.34 25.80 53.18
N ASP A 9 49.62 26.62 53.95
CA ASP A 9 48.18 26.44 54.16
C ASP A 9 47.35 26.77 52.90
N PHE A 10 47.82 27.69 52.05
CA PHE A 10 47.20 27.98 50.76
C PHE A 10 47.37 26.82 49.78
N MET A 11 48.61 26.30 49.61
CA MET A 11 48.92 25.16 48.75
C MET A 11 48.16 23.89 49.18
N ARG A 12 48.02 23.66 50.48
CA ARG A 12 47.27 22.52 51.02
C ARG A 12 45.77 22.61 50.72
N ARG A 13 45.17 23.80 50.84
CA ARG A 13 43.76 24.03 50.48
C ARG A 13 43.52 23.86 48.98
N GLU A 14 44.43 24.33 48.14
CA GLU A 14 44.35 24.20 46.69
C GLU A 14 44.40 22.73 46.24
N GLN A 15 45.28 21.93 46.86
CA GLN A 15 45.34 20.47 46.62
C GLN A 15 44.09 19.74 47.10
N GLU A 16 43.55 20.09 48.27
CA GLU A 16 42.31 19.50 48.80
C GLU A 16 41.10 19.82 47.89
N ASP A 17 40.99 21.05 47.40
CA ASP A 17 39.94 21.44 46.45
C ASP A 17 40.10 20.77 45.08
N ALA A 18 41.32 20.63 44.56
CA ALA A 18 41.61 19.91 43.32
C ALA A 18 41.27 18.42 43.44
N ALA A 19 41.61 17.78 44.56
CA ALA A 19 41.26 16.39 44.83
C ALA A 19 39.73 16.19 44.94
N ARG A 20 39.02 17.15 45.56
CA ARG A 20 37.55 17.11 45.64
C ARG A 20 36.92 17.23 44.24
N ARG A 21 37.38 18.17 43.41
CA ARG A 21 36.92 18.34 42.02
C ARG A 21 37.15 17.08 41.18
N LEU A 22 38.35 16.50 41.27
CA LEU A 22 38.67 15.27 40.54
C LEU A 22 37.80 14.09 40.98
N SER A 23 37.51 13.96 42.28
CA SER A 23 36.63 12.92 42.82
C SER A 23 35.18 13.07 42.34
N GLU A 24 34.65 14.30 42.36
CA GLU A 24 33.31 14.62 41.85
C GLU A 24 33.21 14.33 40.35
N MET A 25 34.22 14.72 39.57
CA MET A 25 34.29 14.39 38.15
C MET A 25 34.31 12.90 37.88
N LYS A 26 35.16 12.13 38.57
CA LYS A 26 35.21 10.67 38.44
C LYS A 26 33.85 10.02 38.72
N ARG A 27 33.08 10.60 39.65
CA ARG A 27 31.72 10.13 39.95
C ARG A 27 30.76 10.43 38.80
N ASN A 28 30.81 11.62 38.22
CA ASN A 28 29.97 12.02 37.09
C ASN A 28 30.32 11.25 35.80
N LEU A 29 31.61 10.94 35.61
CA LEU A 29 32.13 10.20 34.47
C LEU A 29 31.54 8.78 34.35
N ARG A 30 31.08 8.17 35.45
CA ARG A 30 30.52 6.80 35.42
C ARG A 30 29.31 6.67 34.49
N GLY A 31 28.44 7.67 34.44
CA GLY A 31 27.28 7.67 33.55
C GLY A 31 27.70 7.77 32.09
N MET A 32 28.66 8.66 31.80
CA MET A 32 29.25 8.81 30.47
C MET A 32 29.99 7.55 30.01
N GLU A 33 30.76 6.90 30.89
CA GLU A 33 31.47 5.64 30.60
C GLU A 33 30.48 4.53 30.22
N GLN A 34 29.32 4.47 30.88
CA GLN A 34 28.26 3.51 30.54
C GLN A 34 27.64 3.81 29.17
N GLY A 35 27.31 5.08 28.88
CA GLY A 35 26.79 5.51 27.58
C GLY A 35 27.79 5.23 26.45
N LEU A 36 29.05 5.59 26.65
CA LEU A 36 30.13 5.35 25.70
C LEU A 36 30.33 3.86 25.41
N LYS A 37 30.30 3.00 26.44
CA LYS A 37 30.34 1.54 26.26
C LYS A 37 29.14 1.02 25.48
N GLN A 38 27.95 1.59 25.67
CA GLN A 38 26.77 1.21 24.90
C GLN A 38 26.93 1.59 23.43
N VAL A 39 27.36 2.82 23.14
CA VAL A 39 27.62 3.31 21.77
C VAL A 39 28.71 2.49 21.09
N ALA A 40 29.83 2.21 21.77
CA ALA A 40 30.90 1.35 21.27
C ALA A 40 30.40 -0.05 20.93
N ARG A 41 29.59 -0.67 21.81
CA ARG A 41 28.97 -1.97 21.54
C ARG A 41 28.03 -1.92 20.34
N MET A 42 27.27 -0.84 20.16
CA MET A 42 26.41 -0.67 18.97
C MET A 42 27.27 -0.61 17.70
N ALA A 43 28.31 0.21 17.68
CA ALA A 43 29.25 0.31 16.57
C ALA A 43 29.88 -1.06 16.23
N GLU A 44 30.36 -1.80 17.23
CA GLU A 44 30.90 -3.14 17.02
C GLU A 44 29.86 -4.12 16.44
N ARG A 45 28.62 -4.08 16.92
CA ARG A 45 27.54 -4.93 16.39
C ARG A 45 27.23 -4.60 14.94
N LEU A 46 27.23 -3.32 14.57
CA LEU A 46 27.03 -2.86 13.20
C LEU A 46 28.15 -3.37 12.29
N THR A 47 29.40 -3.21 12.69
CA THR A 47 30.56 -3.73 11.95
C THR A 47 30.49 -5.25 11.78
N LYS A 48 30.12 -6.00 12.84
CA LYS A 48 29.92 -7.47 12.77
C LYS A 48 28.79 -7.87 11.83
N LYS A 49 27.78 -7.01 11.64
CA LYS A 49 26.69 -7.19 10.68
C LYS A 49 27.06 -6.73 9.26
N GLY A 50 28.30 -6.29 9.04
CA GLY A 50 28.78 -5.78 7.76
C GLY A 50 28.28 -4.37 7.41
N ILE A 51 27.82 -3.61 8.40
CA ILE A 51 27.36 -2.23 8.22
C ILE A 51 28.52 -1.31 8.53
N THR A 52 28.85 -0.44 7.57
CA THR A 52 29.90 0.57 7.75
C THR A 52 29.46 1.59 8.79
N VAL A 53 30.20 1.68 9.89
CA VAL A 53 30.05 2.75 10.87
C VAL A 53 30.87 3.95 10.39
N PRO A 54 30.29 5.15 10.27
CA PRO A 54 31.02 6.37 9.89
C PRO A 54 32.29 6.55 10.73
N SER A 55 33.39 6.93 10.07
CA SER A 55 34.69 7.11 10.73
C SER A 55 34.64 8.18 11.81
N GLU A 56 33.81 9.21 11.63
CA GLU A 56 33.53 10.24 12.64
C GLU A 56 33.11 9.65 13.98
N TYR A 57 32.21 8.65 14.00
CA TYR A 57 31.77 8.00 15.23
C TYR A 57 32.84 7.09 15.81
N GLN A 58 33.65 6.44 14.97
CA GLN A 58 34.75 5.60 15.45
C GLN A 58 35.82 6.44 16.16
N SER A 59 36.20 7.58 15.56
CA SER A 59 37.12 8.55 16.16
C SER A 59 36.55 9.17 17.43
N LEU A 60 35.29 9.57 17.40
CA LEU A 60 34.58 10.12 18.57
C LEU A 60 34.58 9.14 19.76
N ILE A 61 34.24 7.88 19.53
CA ILE A 61 34.22 6.85 20.56
C ILE A 61 35.64 6.63 21.12
N ALA A 62 36.65 6.58 20.26
CA ALA A 62 38.04 6.41 20.67
C ALA A 62 38.55 7.58 21.53
N ASP A 63 38.32 8.81 21.08
CA ASP A 63 38.76 10.03 21.77
C ASP A 63 38.12 10.15 23.17
N LEU A 64 36.81 9.95 23.25
CA LEU A 64 36.08 9.97 24.51
C LEU A 64 36.50 8.81 25.44
N THR A 65 36.85 7.64 24.88
CA THR A 65 37.32 6.49 25.67
C THR A 65 38.69 6.77 26.28
N ASN A 66 39.58 7.38 25.50
CA ASN A 66 40.91 7.78 25.95
C ASN A 66 40.82 8.86 27.04
N ALA A 67 40.05 9.93 26.80
CA ALA A 67 39.85 11.00 27.78
C ALA A 67 39.21 10.49 29.09
N ALA A 68 38.21 9.60 28.99
CA ALA A 68 37.60 8.97 30.16
C ALA A 68 38.59 8.08 30.93
N SER A 69 39.50 7.40 30.24
CA SER A 69 40.55 6.58 30.86
C SER A 69 41.57 7.44 31.62
N VAL A 70 42.01 8.56 31.04
CA VAL A 70 42.93 9.52 31.69
C VAL A 70 42.31 10.03 32.99
N LEU A 71 41.07 10.52 32.95
CA LEU A 71 40.38 11.05 34.13
C LEU A 71 40.12 9.98 35.20
N LYS A 72 39.85 8.74 34.80
CA LYS A 72 39.63 7.62 35.73
C LYS A 72 40.90 7.27 36.50
N ASN A 73 42.04 7.27 35.82
CA ASN A 73 43.33 6.84 36.36
C ASN A 73 44.12 7.98 37.03
N ALA A 74 43.77 9.24 36.77
CA ALA A 74 44.44 10.40 37.38
C ALA A 74 44.38 10.37 38.90
N THR A 75 45.52 10.57 39.58
CA THR A 75 45.60 10.69 41.04
C THR A 75 45.64 12.14 41.51
N GLU A 76 46.07 13.05 40.63
CA GLU A 76 46.28 14.48 40.90
C GLU A 76 45.77 15.31 39.71
N TRP A 77 45.58 16.60 39.93
CA TRP A 77 45.20 17.56 38.88
C TRP A 77 46.44 18.01 38.11
N ASN A 78 46.43 17.86 36.79
CA ASN A 78 47.53 18.22 35.89
C ASN A 78 47.00 18.59 34.49
N ASP A 79 47.89 19.03 33.62
CA ASP A 79 47.56 19.43 32.24
C ASP A 79 46.88 18.30 31.44
N GLU A 80 47.20 17.02 31.72
CA GLU A 80 46.57 15.87 31.06
C GLU A 80 45.11 15.70 31.46
N VAL A 81 44.77 15.96 32.73
CA VAL A 81 43.40 15.99 33.25
C VAL A 81 42.60 17.12 32.61
N GLU A 82 43.18 18.32 32.51
CA GLU A 82 42.53 19.46 31.86
C GLU A 82 42.29 19.23 30.36
N ALA A 83 43.28 18.66 29.66
CA ALA A 83 43.14 18.31 28.25
C ALA A 83 42.05 17.24 28.04
N ALA A 84 42.00 16.22 28.90
CA ALA A 84 40.96 15.19 28.84
C ALA A 84 39.56 15.76 29.12
N MET A 85 39.44 16.73 30.02
CA MET A 85 38.18 17.46 30.24
C MET A 85 37.71 18.19 29.01
N ALA A 86 38.59 18.97 28.39
CA ALA A 86 38.26 19.72 27.19
C ALA A 86 37.73 18.79 26.09
N VAL A 87 38.34 17.62 25.91
CA VAL A 87 37.87 16.60 24.96
C VAL A 87 36.48 16.05 25.34
N LEU A 88 36.22 15.78 26.62
CA LEU A 88 34.90 15.30 27.05
C LEU A 88 33.81 16.36 26.90
N GLU A 89 34.12 17.63 27.14
CA GLU A 89 33.18 18.74 26.99
C GLU A 89 32.89 19.01 25.51
N GLU A 90 33.94 19.12 24.68
CA GLU A 90 33.81 19.38 23.24
C GLU A 90 33.07 18.24 22.52
N LYS A 91 33.42 16.99 22.84
CA LYS A 91 32.94 15.82 22.09
C LYS A 91 31.80 15.08 22.79
N GLY A 92 31.53 15.38 24.06
CA GLY A 92 30.48 14.74 24.84
C GLY A 92 29.08 14.96 24.26
N GLU A 93 28.83 16.13 23.68
CA GLU A 93 27.56 16.42 23.00
C GLU A 93 27.37 15.57 21.74
N LEU A 94 28.43 15.41 20.93
CA LEU A 94 28.39 14.57 19.72
C LEU A 94 28.09 13.10 20.04
N LEU A 95 28.46 12.61 21.24
CA LEU A 95 28.12 11.26 21.68
C LEU A 95 26.60 11.07 21.86
N HIS A 96 25.90 12.13 22.27
CA HIS A 96 24.45 12.10 22.43
C HIS A 96 23.75 11.85 21.09
N ASP A 97 24.27 12.43 20.00
CA ASP A 97 23.72 12.28 18.65
C ASP A 97 24.15 10.97 17.97
N ALA A 98 25.36 10.49 18.28
CA ALA A 98 25.87 9.23 17.74
C ALA A 98 25.01 8.03 18.15
N GLY A 99 24.49 8.01 19.39
CA GLY A 99 23.66 6.92 19.91
C GLY A 99 22.42 6.63 19.05
N PRO A 100 21.50 7.60 18.87
CA PRO A 100 20.34 7.47 17.99
C PRO A 100 20.70 7.10 16.55
N ARG A 101 21.73 7.72 15.96
CA ARG A 101 22.15 7.45 14.57
C ARG A 101 22.66 6.02 14.38
N LEU A 102 23.46 5.50 15.30
CA LEU A 102 23.86 4.08 15.31
C LEU A 102 22.66 3.15 15.52
N GLY A 103 21.68 3.58 16.33
CA GLY A 103 20.41 2.88 16.50
C GLY A 103 19.60 2.78 15.20
N MET A 104 19.57 3.85 14.40
CA MET A 104 18.94 3.84 13.08
C MET A 104 19.69 2.92 12.10
N LEU A 105 21.02 3.01 12.05
CA LEU A 105 21.86 2.10 11.26
C LEU A 105 21.62 0.63 11.64
N GLU A 106 21.31 0.33 12.90
CA GLU A 106 21.01 -1.05 13.32
C GLU A 106 19.71 -1.58 12.71
N GLN A 107 18.75 -0.71 12.41
CA GLN A 107 17.49 -1.06 11.76
C GLN A 107 17.62 -1.12 10.23
N TRP A 108 18.66 -0.51 9.66
CA TRP A 108 18.87 -0.35 8.23
C TRP A 108 18.77 -1.65 7.41
N PRO A 109 19.39 -2.80 7.78
CA PRO A 109 19.27 -4.02 6.99
C PRO A 109 17.84 -4.54 6.89
N ARG A 110 17.05 -4.37 7.96
CA ARG A 110 15.63 -4.76 7.98
C ARG A 110 14.85 -3.86 7.03
N MET A 111 15.10 -2.55 7.08
CA MET A 111 14.49 -1.56 6.20
C MET A 111 14.81 -1.86 4.74
N GLN A 112 16.08 -2.05 4.39
CA GLN A 112 16.50 -2.45 3.03
C GLN A 112 15.76 -3.69 2.53
N LYS A 113 15.66 -4.74 3.36
CA LYS A 113 14.95 -5.97 3.00
C LYS A 113 13.46 -5.72 2.76
N GLN A 114 12.83 -4.86 3.56
CA GLN A 114 11.43 -4.47 3.38
C GLN A 114 11.23 -3.71 2.08
N ALA A 115 12.05 -2.69 1.80
CA ALA A 115 12.00 -1.92 0.55
C ALA A 115 12.22 -2.82 -0.68
N ALA A 116 13.23 -3.68 -0.67
CA ALA A 116 13.47 -4.63 -1.74
C ALA A 116 12.26 -5.57 -1.99
N SER A 117 11.60 -6.02 -0.92
CA SER A 117 10.38 -6.82 -1.04
C SER A 117 9.22 -6.02 -1.63
N GLN A 118 9.06 -4.75 -1.26
CA GLN A 118 8.02 -3.89 -1.82
C GLN A 118 8.26 -3.60 -3.30
N ILE A 119 9.49 -3.31 -3.71
CA ILE A 119 9.86 -3.15 -5.13
C ILE A 119 9.51 -4.42 -5.91
N ALA A 120 9.93 -5.59 -5.43
CA ALA A 120 9.64 -6.85 -6.11
C ALA A 120 8.12 -7.13 -6.24
N ARG A 121 7.34 -6.76 -5.22
CA ARG A 121 5.86 -6.85 -5.25
C ARG A 121 5.26 -5.85 -6.24
N LEU A 122 5.74 -4.61 -6.26
CA LEU A 122 5.34 -3.58 -7.22
C LEU A 122 5.58 -4.05 -8.65
N GLU A 123 6.78 -4.52 -8.96
CA GLU A 123 7.13 -5.04 -10.29
C GLU A 123 6.23 -6.19 -10.72
N LYS A 124 6.01 -7.16 -9.83
CA LYS A 124 5.14 -8.30 -10.11
C LYS A 124 3.70 -7.86 -10.37
N THR A 125 3.19 -6.93 -9.56
CA THR A 125 1.81 -6.43 -9.69
C THR A 125 1.65 -5.59 -10.94
N PHE A 126 2.63 -4.74 -11.24
CA PHE A 126 2.67 -3.94 -12.46
C PHE A 126 2.77 -4.84 -13.71
N ALA A 127 3.65 -5.84 -13.74
CA ALA A 127 3.75 -6.78 -14.85
C ALA A 127 2.42 -7.50 -15.13
N ARG A 128 1.69 -7.88 -14.06
CA ARG A 128 0.35 -8.46 -14.17
C ARG A 128 -0.68 -7.47 -14.74
N ALA A 129 -0.66 -6.22 -14.25
CA ALA A 129 -1.59 -5.18 -14.69
C ALA A 129 -1.31 -4.71 -16.13
N LYS A 130 -0.03 -4.63 -16.53
CA LYS A 130 0.44 -4.32 -17.89
C LYS A 130 -0.05 -5.34 -18.92
N LYS A 131 -0.18 -6.63 -18.53
CA LYS A 131 -0.68 -7.70 -19.40
C LYS A 131 -2.15 -7.47 -19.76
N GLY A 132 -2.39 -6.96 -20.96
CA GLY A 132 -3.72 -6.66 -21.50
C GLY A 132 -4.06 -5.16 -21.56
N SER A 133 -3.26 -4.30 -20.92
CA SER A 133 -3.48 -2.85 -20.91
C SER A 133 -2.53 -2.06 -21.82
N ALA A 134 -1.46 -2.69 -22.31
CA ALA A 134 -0.40 -2.04 -23.09
C ALA A 134 -0.85 -1.36 -24.40
N GLY A 135 -2.01 -1.71 -24.96
CA GLY A 135 -2.56 -1.05 -26.15
C GLY A 135 -3.41 0.17 -25.79
N GLN A 136 -4.48 -0.04 -25.03
CA GLN A 136 -5.47 1.00 -24.72
C GLN A 136 -5.00 2.02 -23.67
N GLN A 137 -4.01 1.64 -22.84
CA GLN A 137 -3.50 2.43 -21.73
C GLN A 137 -1.99 2.68 -21.86
N ALA A 138 -1.48 2.80 -23.09
CA ALA A 138 -0.04 2.84 -23.36
C ALA A 138 0.69 3.96 -22.59
N GLU A 139 0.08 5.14 -22.48
CA GLU A 139 0.64 6.28 -21.75
C GLU A 139 0.71 6.03 -20.25
N LEU A 140 -0.38 5.55 -19.64
CA LEU A 140 -0.41 5.21 -18.21
C LEU A 140 0.57 4.09 -17.88
N VAL A 141 0.67 3.07 -18.74
CA VAL A 141 1.65 1.99 -18.62
C VAL A 141 3.08 2.56 -18.66
N SER A 142 3.39 3.43 -19.62
CA SER A 142 4.72 4.05 -19.74
C SER A 142 5.06 4.95 -18.55
N ARG A 143 4.07 5.69 -18.02
CA ARG A 143 4.23 6.50 -16.81
C ARG A 143 4.56 5.63 -15.59
N ILE A 144 3.76 4.59 -15.34
CA ILE A 144 4.00 3.66 -14.22
C ILE A 144 5.37 2.98 -14.38
N GLU A 145 5.77 2.61 -15.59
CA GLU A 145 7.09 2.00 -15.86
C GLU A 145 8.25 2.93 -15.50
N ARG A 146 8.13 4.23 -15.81
CA ARG A 146 9.11 5.25 -15.38
C ARG A 146 9.12 5.42 -13.87
N GLU A 147 7.96 5.45 -13.23
CA GLU A 147 7.83 5.60 -11.77
C GLU A 147 8.42 4.39 -11.01
N VAL A 148 8.18 3.15 -11.50
CA VAL A 148 8.86 1.94 -10.98
C VAL A 148 10.39 2.08 -11.09
N GLY A 149 10.88 2.62 -12.22
CA GLY A 149 12.30 2.88 -12.44
C GLY A 149 12.86 3.92 -11.45
N ALA A 150 12.14 5.02 -11.23
CA ALA A 150 12.52 6.07 -10.30
C ALA A 150 12.58 5.56 -8.85
N ILE A 151 11.59 4.79 -8.40
CA ILE A 151 11.57 4.19 -7.05
C ILE A 151 12.78 3.27 -6.83
N LYS A 152 13.18 2.49 -7.84
CA LYS A 152 14.40 1.67 -7.75
C LYS A 152 15.67 2.51 -7.65
N ALA A 153 15.77 3.56 -8.47
CA ALA A 153 16.90 4.46 -8.43
C ALA A 153 17.02 5.13 -7.06
N ARG A 154 15.91 5.62 -6.51
CA ARG A 154 15.86 6.22 -5.17
C ARG A 154 16.20 5.22 -4.07
N PHE A 155 15.77 3.96 -4.18
CA PHE A 155 16.21 2.92 -3.26
C PHE A 155 17.72 2.70 -3.32
N GLU A 156 18.33 2.68 -4.51
CA GLU A 156 19.79 2.57 -4.61
C GLU A 156 20.51 3.82 -4.10
N GLU A 157 19.96 5.02 -4.29
CA GLU A 157 20.45 6.27 -3.70
C GLU A 157 20.46 6.20 -2.16
N THR A 158 19.37 5.73 -1.52
CA THR A 158 19.34 5.56 -0.06
C THR A 158 20.42 4.60 0.45
N LYS A 159 20.76 3.56 -0.35
CA LYS A 159 21.85 2.62 -0.02
C LYS A 159 23.21 3.27 -0.14
N GLN A 160 23.41 4.15 -1.10
CA GLN A 160 24.65 4.90 -1.27
C GLN A 160 24.85 5.91 -0.14
N LEU A 161 23.81 6.68 0.21
CA LEU A 161 23.83 7.62 1.33
C LEU A 161 24.17 6.92 2.65
N ALA A 162 23.46 5.81 2.96
CA ALA A 162 23.74 5.03 4.17
C ALA A 162 25.16 4.43 4.17
N ALA A 163 25.70 4.04 3.02
CA ALA A 163 27.07 3.53 2.91
C ALA A 163 28.13 4.64 3.03
N ALA A 164 27.81 5.85 2.60
CA ALA A 164 28.63 7.05 2.78
C ALA A 164 28.61 7.57 4.23
N GLY A 165 27.67 7.11 5.04
CA GLY A 165 27.52 7.51 6.43
C GLY A 165 26.53 8.65 6.65
N ASP A 166 25.86 9.11 5.59
CA ASP A 166 24.79 10.10 5.69
C ASP A 166 23.47 9.41 6.04
N VAL A 167 23.36 9.01 7.31
CA VAL A 167 22.21 8.25 7.82
C VAL A 167 20.94 9.09 7.81
N GLU A 168 21.06 10.40 8.02
CA GLU A 168 19.91 11.30 8.13
C GLU A 168 19.27 11.50 6.76
N GLU A 169 20.05 11.89 5.75
CA GLU A 169 19.57 12.02 4.38
C GLU A 169 19.11 10.68 3.81
N ALA A 170 19.79 9.58 4.15
CA ALA A 170 19.36 8.24 3.76
C ALA A 170 17.95 7.92 4.31
N MET A 171 17.67 8.28 5.57
CA MET A 171 16.39 7.99 6.21
C MET A 171 15.26 8.89 5.70
N GLU A 172 15.55 10.18 5.42
CA GLU A 172 14.61 11.09 4.77
C GLU A 172 14.22 10.57 3.37
N THR A 173 15.23 10.26 2.54
CA THR A 173 15.02 9.69 1.20
C THR A 173 14.26 8.35 1.27
N PHE A 174 14.45 7.58 2.35
CA PHE A 174 13.76 6.31 2.56
C PHE A 174 12.28 6.48 2.98
N GLN A 175 11.92 7.59 3.64
CA GLN A 175 10.52 7.93 3.92
C GLN A 175 9.81 8.31 2.62
N ASP A 176 10.41 9.20 1.82
CA ASP A 176 9.90 9.59 0.51
C ASP A 176 9.68 8.36 -0.39
N PHE A 177 10.61 7.41 -0.37
CA PHE A 177 10.49 6.14 -1.08
C PHE A 177 9.18 5.41 -0.75
N PHE A 178 8.77 5.33 0.52
CA PHE A 178 7.55 4.61 0.89
C PHE A 178 6.27 5.34 0.49
N ASP A 179 6.27 6.67 0.56
CA ASP A 179 5.14 7.47 0.10
C ASP A 179 4.93 7.31 -1.41
N GLU A 180 6.03 7.30 -2.17
CA GLU A 180 5.99 7.03 -3.61
C GLU A 180 5.56 5.59 -3.93
N VAL A 181 6.02 4.59 -3.16
CA VAL A 181 5.56 3.20 -3.29
C VAL A 181 4.05 3.09 -3.08
N ASN A 182 3.51 3.77 -2.08
CA ASN A 182 2.07 3.76 -1.79
C ASN A 182 1.25 4.41 -2.92
N GLU A 183 1.71 5.55 -3.43
CA GLU A 183 1.09 6.21 -4.56
C GLU A 183 1.13 5.34 -5.83
N LEU A 184 2.26 4.69 -6.08
CA LEU A 184 2.41 3.79 -7.21
C LEU A 184 1.49 2.56 -7.10
N HIS A 185 1.30 2.02 -5.89
CA HIS A 185 0.32 0.96 -5.64
C HIS A 185 -1.10 1.37 -6.05
N ARG A 186 -1.52 2.61 -5.73
CA ARG A 186 -2.84 3.14 -6.14
C ARG A 186 -2.96 3.20 -7.67
N ARG A 187 -1.92 3.66 -8.36
CA ARG A 187 -1.92 3.74 -9.83
C ARG A 187 -1.91 2.38 -10.52
N ILE A 188 -1.17 1.41 -9.98
CA ILE A 188 -1.21 0.04 -10.48
C ILE A 188 -2.60 -0.58 -10.27
N ALA A 189 -3.26 -0.30 -9.14
CA ALA A 189 -4.62 -0.76 -8.89
C ALA A 189 -5.62 -0.15 -9.90
N MET A 190 -5.51 1.15 -10.18
CA MET A 190 -6.28 1.82 -11.23
C MET A 190 -6.06 1.16 -12.60
N LEU A 191 -4.81 0.86 -12.97
CA LEU A 191 -4.51 0.16 -14.22
C LEU A 191 -5.18 -1.24 -14.28
N ASP A 192 -5.24 -1.96 -13.17
CA ASP A 192 -5.91 -3.28 -13.08
C ASP A 192 -7.44 -3.14 -13.20
N GLN A 193 -8.02 -2.08 -12.62
CA GLN A 193 -9.44 -1.75 -12.79
C GLN A 193 -9.76 -1.42 -14.25
N LEU A 194 -8.97 -0.55 -14.89
CA LEU A 194 -9.12 -0.20 -16.31
C LEU A 194 -9.04 -1.42 -17.23
N ARG A 195 -8.21 -2.41 -16.89
CA ARG A 195 -8.16 -3.70 -17.61
C ARG A 195 -9.48 -4.46 -17.53
N ASN A 196 -10.13 -4.47 -16.37
CA ASN A 196 -11.45 -5.09 -16.22
C ASN A 196 -12.52 -4.33 -17.00
N VAL A 197 -12.46 -3.00 -16.99
CA VAL A 197 -13.34 -2.13 -17.81
C VAL A 197 -13.17 -2.45 -19.30
N ALA A 198 -11.93 -2.57 -19.79
CA ALA A 198 -11.64 -2.94 -21.18
C ALA A 198 -12.27 -4.29 -21.59
N LYS A 199 -12.25 -5.28 -20.68
CA LYS A 199 -12.92 -6.56 -20.89
C LYS A 199 -14.45 -6.39 -20.98
N THR A 200 -15.03 -5.54 -20.13
CA THR A 200 -16.46 -5.23 -20.15
C THR A 200 -16.87 -4.52 -21.45
N ILE A 201 -16.10 -3.52 -21.89
CA ILE A 201 -16.28 -2.86 -23.19
C ILE A 201 -16.34 -3.90 -24.31
N LYS A 202 -15.36 -4.82 -24.37
CA LYS A 202 -15.31 -5.87 -25.41
C LYS A 202 -16.52 -6.81 -25.37
N ASN A 203 -17.05 -7.10 -24.18
CA ASN A 203 -18.26 -7.91 -24.04
C ASN A 203 -19.50 -7.13 -24.50
N ALA A 204 -19.63 -5.86 -24.11
CA ALA A 204 -20.72 -4.99 -24.53
C ALA A 204 -20.74 -4.82 -26.06
N GLU A 205 -19.59 -4.61 -26.70
CA GLU A 205 -19.48 -4.56 -28.17
C GLU A 205 -19.93 -5.86 -28.84
N ARG A 206 -19.62 -7.01 -28.26
CA ARG A 206 -20.06 -8.32 -28.77
C ARG A 206 -21.57 -8.47 -28.66
N ASP A 207 -22.15 -8.07 -27.54
CA ASP A 207 -23.60 -8.12 -27.31
C ASP A 207 -24.33 -7.15 -28.27
N ILE A 208 -23.83 -5.93 -28.44
CA ILE A 208 -24.31 -4.96 -29.44
C ILE A 208 -24.28 -5.57 -30.84
N ALA A 209 -23.15 -6.15 -31.26
CA ALA A 209 -23.03 -6.76 -32.59
C ALA A 209 -23.98 -7.97 -32.77
N ARG A 210 -24.27 -8.71 -31.69
CA ARG A 210 -25.28 -9.78 -31.71
C ARG A 210 -26.68 -9.19 -31.89
N PHE A 211 -27.06 -8.18 -31.10
CA PHE A 211 -28.37 -7.53 -31.22
C PHE A 211 -28.57 -6.90 -32.60
N GLU A 212 -27.54 -6.34 -33.23
CA GLU A 212 -27.64 -5.84 -34.61
C GLU A 212 -27.95 -6.94 -35.64
N LYS A 213 -27.35 -8.12 -35.48
CA LYS A 213 -27.69 -9.29 -36.32
C LYS A 213 -29.13 -9.73 -36.08
N ASP A 214 -29.57 -9.71 -34.83
CA ASP A 214 -30.93 -10.06 -34.43
C ASP A 214 -31.97 -9.09 -34.96
N VAL A 215 -31.69 -7.78 -34.93
CA VAL A 215 -32.50 -6.73 -35.56
C VAL A 215 -32.67 -7.02 -37.06
N LYS A 216 -31.57 -7.27 -37.80
CA LYS A 216 -31.64 -7.59 -39.23
C LYS A 216 -32.49 -8.83 -39.51
N ARG A 217 -32.46 -9.84 -38.62
CA ARG A 217 -33.27 -11.06 -38.73
C ARG A 217 -34.75 -10.76 -38.48
N LEU A 218 -35.07 -9.99 -37.45
CA LEU A 218 -36.44 -9.60 -37.10
C LEU A 218 -37.07 -8.69 -38.17
N GLU A 219 -36.28 -7.81 -38.78
CA GLU A 219 -36.70 -6.97 -39.92
C GLU A 219 -37.08 -7.80 -41.14
N LYS A 220 -36.28 -8.82 -41.48
CA LYS A 220 -36.62 -9.78 -42.54
C LYS A 220 -37.93 -10.51 -42.24
N ALA A 221 -38.22 -10.77 -40.97
CA ALA A 221 -39.48 -11.33 -40.50
C ALA A 221 -40.61 -10.28 -40.33
N LYS A 222 -40.39 -9.04 -40.80
CA LYS A 222 -41.34 -7.91 -40.73
C LYS A 222 -41.82 -7.60 -39.31
N LYS A 223 -40.99 -7.85 -38.29
CA LYS A 223 -41.28 -7.50 -36.89
C LYS A 223 -40.86 -6.05 -36.60
N ASN A 224 -41.54 -5.39 -35.67
CA ASN A 224 -41.18 -4.05 -35.22
C ASN A 224 -39.93 -4.11 -34.32
N VAL A 225 -38.89 -3.40 -34.72
CA VAL A 225 -37.58 -3.36 -34.03
C VAL A 225 -37.15 -1.93 -33.64
N GLY A 226 -38.04 -0.94 -33.74
CA GLY A 226 -37.70 0.48 -33.52
C GLY A 226 -37.10 0.73 -32.14
N THR A 227 -37.76 0.23 -31.08
CA THR A 227 -37.27 0.35 -29.70
C THR A 227 -35.93 -0.36 -29.50
N LEU A 228 -35.76 -1.56 -30.06
CA LEU A 228 -34.51 -2.31 -29.96
C LEU A 228 -33.35 -1.57 -30.65
N ARG A 229 -33.58 -0.93 -31.81
CA ARG A 229 -32.58 -0.07 -32.47
C ARG A 229 -32.18 1.13 -31.61
N SER A 230 -33.13 1.78 -30.94
CA SER A 230 -32.85 2.90 -30.02
C SER A 230 -31.96 2.46 -28.86
N ILE A 231 -32.29 1.34 -28.20
CA ILE A 231 -31.52 0.81 -27.07
C ILE A 231 -30.10 0.43 -27.51
N ILE A 232 -29.93 -0.17 -28.70
CA ILE A 232 -28.60 -0.47 -29.25
C ILE A 232 -27.79 0.82 -29.47
N ALA A 233 -28.42 1.89 -29.95
CA ALA A 233 -27.76 3.18 -30.15
C ALA A 233 -27.30 3.81 -28.82
N GLU A 234 -28.16 3.77 -27.79
CA GLU A 234 -27.80 4.17 -26.41
C GLU A 234 -26.59 3.38 -25.91
N GLY A 235 -26.60 2.05 -26.09
CA GLY A 235 -25.48 1.19 -25.69
C GLY A 235 -24.18 1.52 -26.40
N LYS A 236 -24.22 1.85 -27.70
CA LYS A 236 -23.04 2.30 -28.44
C LYS A 236 -22.50 3.62 -27.91
N ALA A 237 -23.38 4.57 -27.59
CA ALA A 237 -22.97 5.85 -27.02
C ALA A 237 -22.26 5.65 -25.67
N LYS A 238 -22.81 4.82 -24.79
CA LYS A 238 -22.21 4.51 -23.49
C LYS A 238 -20.89 3.73 -23.59
N VAL A 239 -20.77 2.81 -24.56
CA VAL A 239 -19.48 2.18 -24.86
C VAL A 239 -18.43 3.20 -25.32
N ALA A 240 -18.82 4.21 -26.10
CA ALA A 240 -17.91 5.26 -26.55
C ALA A 240 -17.49 6.18 -25.38
N GLU A 241 -18.41 6.54 -24.50
CA GLU A 241 -18.16 7.29 -23.27
C GLU A 241 -17.17 6.56 -22.36
N LEU A 242 -17.40 5.26 -22.12
CA LEU A 242 -16.52 4.41 -21.31
C LEU A 242 -15.11 4.29 -21.89
N LYS A 243 -14.98 4.25 -23.22
CA LYS A 243 -13.67 4.29 -23.90
C LYS A 243 -12.96 5.63 -23.71
N ALA A 244 -13.70 6.74 -23.81
CA ALA A 244 -13.14 8.07 -23.65
C ALA A 244 -12.60 8.28 -22.23
N LEU A 245 -13.36 7.89 -21.20
CA LEU A 245 -12.91 7.90 -19.80
C LEU A 245 -11.66 7.04 -19.59
N GLY A 246 -11.62 5.86 -20.21
CA GLY A 246 -10.45 5.00 -20.17
C GLY A 246 -9.18 5.70 -20.66
N THR A 247 -9.28 6.63 -21.61
CA THR A 247 -8.10 7.34 -22.16
C THR A 247 -7.74 8.61 -21.41
N GLN A 248 -8.62 9.13 -20.56
CA GLN A 248 -8.34 10.32 -19.75
C GLN A 248 -7.52 9.90 -18.52
N GLY A 249 -6.25 10.31 -18.49
CA GLY A 249 -5.39 10.06 -17.33
C GLY A 249 -5.97 10.73 -16.09
N GLY A 250 -6.45 9.93 -15.13
CA GLY A 250 -7.06 10.42 -13.88
C GLY A 250 -8.58 10.35 -13.81
N ALA A 251 -9.24 9.58 -14.68
CA ALA A 251 -10.68 9.32 -14.56
C ALA A 251 -11.05 8.73 -13.18
N ASP A 252 -12.13 9.24 -12.58
CA ASP A 252 -12.61 8.80 -11.27
C ASP A 252 -13.16 7.37 -11.38
N PRO A 253 -12.77 6.44 -10.48
CA PRO A 253 -13.39 5.12 -10.36
C PRO A 253 -14.93 5.15 -10.30
N GLU A 254 -15.53 6.20 -9.70
CA GLU A 254 -16.98 6.37 -9.59
C GLU A 254 -17.63 6.56 -10.98
N ASP A 255 -17.02 7.36 -11.86
CA ASP A 255 -17.51 7.61 -13.23
C ASP A 255 -17.58 6.31 -14.04
N PHE A 256 -16.58 5.43 -13.88
CA PHE A 256 -16.60 4.11 -14.52
C PHE A 256 -17.77 3.26 -14.02
N PHE A 257 -18.06 3.32 -12.72
CA PHE A 257 -19.10 2.51 -12.11
C PHE A 257 -20.49 2.92 -12.60
N GLU A 258 -20.77 4.23 -12.66
CA GLU A 258 -22.05 4.76 -13.16
C GLU A 258 -22.33 4.29 -14.59
N ILE A 259 -21.38 4.47 -15.51
CA ILE A 259 -21.57 4.06 -16.91
C ILE A 259 -21.67 2.53 -17.06
N LEU A 260 -20.96 1.77 -16.22
CA LEU A 260 -21.07 0.31 -16.21
C LEU A 260 -22.47 -0.16 -15.76
N GLN A 261 -23.06 0.51 -14.76
CA GLN A 261 -24.43 0.22 -14.35
C GLN A 261 -25.42 0.52 -15.48
N GLU A 262 -25.32 1.70 -16.09
CA GLU A 262 -26.17 2.08 -17.23
C GLU A 262 -26.05 1.10 -18.41
N LEU A 263 -24.83 0.62 -18.72
CA LEU A 263 -24.62 -0.40 -19.75
C LEU A 263 -25.31 -1.72 -19.43
N GLU A 264 -25.29 -2.18 -18.17
CA GLU A 264 -25.99 -3.39 -17.77
C GLU A 264 -27.51 -3.20 -17.85
N GLU A 265 -28.02 -2.01 -17.50
CA GLU A 265 -29.44 -1.68 -17.67
C GLU A 265 -29.87 -1.65 -19.15
N ILE A 266 -29.06 -1.03 -20.02
CA ILE A 266 -29.26 -1.02 -21.47
C ILE A 266 -29.28 -2.45 -22.00
N ARG A 267 -28.34 -3.29 -21.57
CA ARG A 267 -28.26 -4.71 -21.95
C ARG A 267 -29.51 -5.47 -21.53
N ARG A 268 -29.98 -5.29 -20.28
CA ARG A 268 -31.23 -5.89 -19.78
C ARG A 268 -32.43 -5.45 -20.62
N ARG A 269 -32.56 -4.15 -20.90
CA ARG A 269 -33.64 -3.59 -21.76
C ARG A 269 -33.58 -4.17 -23.18
N ALA A 270 -32.38 -4.32 -23.75
CA ALA A 270 -32.20 -4.89 -25.09
C ALA A 270 -32.64 -6.36 -25.15
N PHE A 271 -32.32 -7.16 -24.14
CA PHE A 271 -32.79 -8.55 -24.06
C PHE A 271 -34.31 -8.64 -23.94
N GLN A 272 -34.92 -7.81 -23.07
CA GLN A 272 -36.38 -7.77 -22.90
C GLN A 272 -37.10 -7.37 -24.20
N GLU A 273 -36.63 -6.33 -24.88
CA GLU A 273 -37.22 -5.90 -26.14
C GLU A 273 -36.98 -6.90 -27.27
N PHE A 274 -35.85 -7.62 -27.29
CA PHE A 274 -35.63 -8.71 -28.22
C PHE A 274 -36.61 -9.87 -28.00
N ASP A 275 -36.83 -10.29 -26.76
CA ASP A 275 -37.77 -11.36 -26.41
C ASP A 275 -39.22 -10.98 -26.76
N ARG A 276 -39.58 -9.70 -26.57
CA ARG A 276 -40.85 -9.12 -27.00
C ARG A 276 -40.97 -9.13 -28.53
N ALA A 277 -40.01 -8.56 -29.25
CA ALA A 277 -40.05 -8.42 -30.71
C ALA A 277 -40.02 -9.77 -31.45
N SER A 278 -39.35 -10.78 -30.87
CA SER A 278 -39.29 -12.14 -31.42
C SER A 278 -40.53 -12.99 -31.10
N GLY A 279 -41.43 -12.50 -30.25
CA GLY A 279 -42.58 -13.24 -29.71
C GLY A 279 -42.18 -14.43 -28.83
N ALA A 280 -40.94 -14.48 -28.35
CA ALA A 280 -40.46 -15.55 -27.47
C ALA A 280 -41.14 -15.48 -26.09
N ALA A 281 -41.37 -14.25 -25.59
CA ALA A 281 -42.11 -14.02 -24.35
C ALA A 281 -43.54 -14.56 -24.44
N GLU A 282 -44.24 -14.28 -25.54
CA GLU A 282 -45.61 -14.74 -25.81
C GLU A 282 -45.68 -16.26 -25.93
N ARG A 283 -44.70 -16.88 -26.63
CA ARG A 283 -44.60 -18.35 -26.73
C ARG A 283 -44.38 -19.01 -25.37
N LYS A 284 -43.50 -18.46 -24.53
CA LYS A 284 -43.27 -18.98 -23.16
C LYS A 284 -44.53 -18.86 -22.29
N ALA A 285 -45.22 -17.72 -22.35
CA ALA A 285 -46.46 -17.50 -21.59
C ALA A 285 -47.56 -18.48 -22.03
N LEU A 286 -47.72 -18.68 -23.35
CA LEU A 286 -48.66 -19.67 -23.89
C LEU A 286 -48.32 -21.10 -23.45
N GLN A 287 -47.04 -21.49 -23.50
CA GLN A 287 -46.62 -22.81 -23.07
C GLN A 287 -46.87 -23.04 -21.57
N GLY A 288 -46.61 -22.03 -20.73
CA GLY A 288 -46.93 -22.07 -19.30
C GLY A 288 -48.43 -22.21 -19.03
N ALA A 289 -49.26 -21.42 -19.72
CA ALA A 289 -50.71 -21.50 -19.62
C ALA A 289 -51.25 -22.87 -20.05
N VAL A 290 -50.68 -23.47 -21.11
CA VAL A 290 -51.05 -24.82 -21.55
C VAL A 290 -50.70 -25.85 -20.46
N ILE A 291 -49.49 -25.80 -19.89
CA ILE A 291 -49.09 -26.71 -18.81
C ILE A 291 -50.02 -26.58 -17.59
N GLN A 292 -50.27 -25.35 -17.11
CA GLN A 292 -51.18 -25.09 -16.00
C GLN A 292 -52.59 -25.62 -16.28
N SER A 293 -53.08 -25.48 -17.52
CA SER A 293 -54.40 -26.00 -17.91
C SER A 293 -54.47 -27.53 -17.89
N LEU A 294 -53.36 -28.20 -18.24
CA LEU A 294 -53.25 -29.66 -18.21
C LEU A 294 -53.16 -30.17 -16.76
N GLU A 295 -52.42 -29.47 -15.89
CA GLU A 295 -52.34 -29.79 -14.46
C GLU A 295 -53.67 -29.58 -13.74
N ALA A 296 -54.36 -28.47 -14.00
CA ALA A 296 -55.68 -28.19 -13.44
C ALA A 296 -56.71 -29.25 -13.86
N ARG A 297 -56.68 -29.72 -15.13
CA ARG A 297 -57.52 -30.84 -15.57
C ARG A 297 -57.18 -32.14 -14.85
N ARG A 298 -55.90 -32.45 -14.65
CA ARG A 298 -55.44 -33.64 -13.94
C ARG A 298 -55.85 -33.67 -12.47
N LEU A 299 -55.85 -32.52 -11.80
CA LEU A 299 -56.27 -32.40 -10.40
C LEU A 299 -57.81 -32.34 -10.26
N GLY A 300 -58.50 -31.68 -11.19
CA GLY A 300 -59.97 -31.64 -11.24
C GLY A 300 -60.61 -32.99 -11.59
N SER A 301 -59.96 -33.82 -12.42
CA SER A 301 -60.42 -35.18 -12.70
C SER A 301 -60.22 -36.16 -11.53
N ALA A 302 -59.45 -35.79 -10.51
CA ALA A 302 -59.26 -36.61 -9.31
C ALA A 302 -60.32 -36.33 -8.21
N GLY A 303 -61.13 -35.28 -8.37
CA GLY A 303 -62.15 -34.87 -7.37
C GLY A 303 -63.59 -35.28 -7.70
N ALA A 304 -63.86 -35.87 -8.86
CA ALA A 304 -65.23 -36.16 -9.31
C ALA A 304 -65.76 -37.57 -8.95
N ASP A 305 -64.94 -38.43 -8.35
CA ASP A 305 -65.28 -39.84 -8.07
C ASP A 305 -65.62 -40.14 -6.59
N TRP A 306 -65.87 -39.14 -5.74
CA TRP A 306 -66.13 -39.34 -4.30
C TRP A 306 -67.49 -38.84 -3.78
N CYS A 307 -68.53 -38.82 -4.62
CA CYS A 307 -69.91 -38.57 -4.20
C CYS A 307 -70.88 -39.49 -4.93
N GLY A 308 -70.89 -40.77 -4.56
CA GLY A 308 -71.82 -41.75 -5.11
C GLY A 308 -71.99 -42.94 -4.18
N GLY A 309 -72.74 -42.75 -3.10
CA GLY A 309 -73.21 -43.87 -2.29
C GLY A 309 -73.50 -43.51 -0.83
N TYR A 310 -74.69 -42.95 -0.57
CA TYR A 310 -75.50 -43.38 0.57
C TYR A 310 -76.97 -43.07 0.29
N GLU A 311 -77.63 -44.16 -0.07
CA GLU A 311 -79.03 -44.56 0.01
C GLU A 311 -80.04 -43.79 0.90
N GLU A 312 -81.29 -43.99 0.49
CA GLU A 312 -82.49 -44.24 1.32
C GLU A 312 -83.41 -43.10 1.80
N VAL A 313 -84.54 -43.03 1.08
CA VAL A 313 -85.91 -43.33 1.57
C VAL A 313 -86.69 -42.25 2.35
N ILE A 314 -88.02 -42.38 2.18
CA ILE A 314 -89.19 -41.79 2.86
C ILE A 314 -89.87 -40.70 2.01
N MET A 315 -90.81 -41.08 1.14
CA MET A 315 -92.24 -41.42 1.38
C MET A 315 -93.18 -40.21 1.45
N GLN A 316 -94.13 -40.22 0.52
CA GLN A 316 -95.58 -40.04 0.70
C GLN A 316 -96.11 -39.00 1.70
N HIS A 317 -96.88 -38.04 1.18
CA HIS A 317 -98.32 -37.91 1.45
C HIS A 317 -98.94 -37.13 0.27
N SER A 318 -100.11 -37.45 -0.29
CA SER A 318 -101.34 -38.10 0.21
C SER A 318 -101.25 -39.40 0.99
#